data_AF-A0A7J2UTF9-F1
#
_entry.id   AF-A0A7J2UTF9-F1
#
_cell.length_a   1.000
_cell.length_b   1.000
_cell.length_c   1.000
_cell.angle_alpha   90.00
_cell.angle_beta   90.00
_cell.angle_gamma   90.00
#
_symmetry.space_group_name_H-M   'P 1'
#
loop_
_entity.id
_entity.type
_entity.pdbx_description
1 polymer ?
#
loop_
_entity_poly.entity_id
_entity_poly.type
_entity_poly.pdbx_seq_one_letter_code
_entity_poly.pdbx_strand_id
1 'polypeptide(L)'
;DHIMPAGARLKYRSNVPKYSEFVFEGVDSTFHNRAMANRDNGVHNIVVGGLSYGQGSSREHAALCPMYLGVKAVIAQSFERIHSANLVNFGILPLVFQSEEDYKNVDQDDQLEITQIKESFEKDEPLTVKNLTKDFEFRVKYELSGRQKSIILAGGTLSMIKNK
;
A
#
# COMPACT_ATOMS: atom_id res chain seq x y z
N ASP A 1 -11.43 6.75 -8.03
CA ASP A 1 -10.59 7.58 -8.94
C ASP A 1 -9.52 8.42 -8.24
N HIS A 2 -9.61 8.70 -6.94
CA HIS A 2 -8.62 9.50 -6.22
C HIS A 2 -7.19 8.93 -6.22
N ILE A 3 -7.04 7.61 -6.04
CA ILE A 3 -5.71 6.96 -6.04
C ILE A 3 -5.02 7.13 -7.40
N MET A 4 -5.77 6.94 -8.48
CA MET A 4 -5.27 7.03 -9.84
C MET A 4 -6.32 7.68 -10.72
N PRO A 5 -6.18 8.94 -11.14
CA PRO A 5 -7.16 9.61 -11.98
C PRO A 5 -7.36 8.90 -13.32
N ALA A 6 -8.60 8.87 -13.80
CA ALA A 6 -8.97 8.37 -15.12
C ALA A 6 -9.01 9.52 -16.15
N GLY A 7 -9.97 9.49 -17.08
CA GLY A 7 -10.18 10.56 -18.06
C GLY A 7 -8.98 10.78 -18.97
N ALA A 8 -8.54 12.04 -19.10
CA ALA A 8 -7.44 12.43 -19.97
C ALA A 8 -6.09 11.74 -19.63
N ARG A 9 -5.93 11.20 -18.41
CA ARG A 9 -4.72 10.49 -17.99
C ARG A 9 -4.65 9.06 -18.53
N LEU A 10 -5.77 8.46 -18.94
CA LEU A 10 -5.82 7.08 -19.43
C LEU A 10 -4.95 6.83 -20.68
N LYS A 11 -4.60 7.88 -21.44
CA LYS A 11 -3.64 7.80 -22.55
C LYS A 11 -2.26 7.28 -22.11
N TYR A 12 -1.92 7.38 -20.83
CA TYR A 12 -0.67 6.89 -20.26
C TYR A 12 -0.76 5.49 -19.65
N ARG A 13 -1.90 4.79 -19.78
CA ARG A 13 -2.11 3.47 -19.13
C ARG A 13 -1.04 2.42 -19.45
N SER A 14 -0.35 2.55 -20.57
CA SER A 14 0.74 1.64 -20.98
C SER A 14 2.14 2.17 -20.63
N ASN A 15 2.26 3.39 -20.11
CA ASN A 15 3.50 4.00 -19.66
C ASN A 15 3.43 4.23 -18.15
N VAL A 16 3.75 3.18 -17.38
CA VAL A 16 3.66 3.19 -15.90
C VAL A 16 4.49 4.32 -15.28
N PRO A 17 5.75 4.58 -15.68
CA PRO A 17 6.50 5.73 -15.17
C PRO A 17 5.72 7.04 -15.32
N LYS A 18 5.21 7.33 -16.51
CA LYS A 18 4.44 8.56 -16.77
C LYS A 18 3.10 8.58 -16.04
N TYR A 19 2.41 7.45 -15.96
CA TYR A 19 1.09 7.40 -15.32
C TYR A 19 1.21 7.53 -13.80
N SER A 20 2.32 7.08 -13.22
CA SER A 20 2.61 7.19 -11.80
C SER A 20 2.75 8.64 -11.31
N GLU A 21 3.04 9.60 -12.20
CA GLU A 21 3.04 11.03 -11.89
C GLU A 21 1.69 11.54 -11.37
N PHE A 22 0.59 10.84 -11.66
CA PHE A 22 -0.76 11.25 -11.30
C PHE A 22 -1.33 10.52 -10.08
N VAL A 23 -0.54 9.66 -9.41
CA VAL A 23 -0.98 8.99 -8.18
C VAL A 23 -1.35 10.06 -7.14
N PHE A 24 -2.58 9.99 -6.63
CA PHE A 24 -3.15 10.96 -5.69
C PHE A 24 -3.19 12.43 -6.14
N GLU A 25 -3.05 12.75 -7.44
CA GLU A 25 -2.98 14.16 -7.92
C GLU A 25 -4.11 15.07 -7.39
N GLY A 26 -5.34 14.55 -7.26
CA GLY A 26 -6.49 15.29 -6.75
C GLY A 26 -6.63 15.35 -5.23
N VAL A 27 -5.77 14.65 -4.48
CA VAL A 27 -5.76 14.58 -3.01
C VAL A 27 -4.49 15.23 -2.46
N ASP A 28 -3.34 14.90 -3.04
CA ASP A 28 -2.03 15.43 -2.74
C ASP A 28 -1.18 15.50 -4.01
N SER A 29 -1.11 16.69 -4.59
CA SER A 29 -0.38 16.96 -5.83
C SER A 29 1.14 16.77 -5.71
N THR A 30 1.67 16.68 -4.48
CA THR A 30 3.10 16.52 -4.21
C THR A 30 3.48 15.08 -3.86
N PHE A 31 2.50 14.18 -3.72
CA PHE A 31 2.72 12.77 -3.38
C PHE A 31 3.75 12.09 -4.27
N HIS A 32 3.64 12.27 -5.59
CA HIS A 32 4.54 11.65 -6.56
C HIS A 32 6.01 11.95 -6.26
N ASN A 33 6.34 13.23 -6.07
CA ASN A 33 7.70 13.69 -5.86
C ASN A 33 8.27 13.13 -4.55
N ARG A 34 7.48 13.16 -3.46
CA ARG A 34 7.93 12.64 -2.15
C ARG A 34 8.13 11.13 -2.20
N ALA A 35 7.16 10.40 -2.75
CA ALA A 35 7.23 8.94 -2.84
C ALA A 35 8.39 8.46 -3.73
N MET A 36 8.62 9.12 -4.87
CA MET A 36 9.75 8.84 -5.75
C MET A 36 11.09 9.12 -5.07
N ALA A 37 11.23 10.27 -4.40
CA ALA A 37 12.45 10.59 -3.67
C ALA A 37 12.77 9.56 -2.57
N ASN A 38 11.75 9.11 -1.81
CA ASN A 38 11.93 8.03 -0.84
C ASN A 38 12.41 6.74 -1.51
N ARG A 39 11.72 6.32 -2.59
CA ARG A 39 12.07 5.10 -3.34
C ARG A 39 13.51 5.13 -3.83
N ASP A 40 13.94 6.25 -4.42
CA ASP A 40 15.28 6.39 -5.00
C ASP A 40 16.39 6.40 -3.93
N ASN A 41 16.05 6.80 -2.71
CA ASN A 41 16.92 6.71 -1.53
C ASN A 41 16.83 5.36 -0.79
N GLY A 42 16.12 4.37 -1.35
CA GLY A 42 15.96 3.05 -0.74
C GLY A 42 14.97 3.00 0.43
N VAL A 43 14.18 4.07 0.63
CA VAL A 43 13.14 4.16 1.66
C VAL A 43 11.81 3.70 1.07
N HIS A 44 11.08 2.88 1.83
CA HIS A 44 9.76 2.40 1.43
C HIS A 44 8.66 3.39 1.83
N ASN A 45 7.60 3.45 1.02
CA ASN A 45 6.44 4.29 1.32
C ASN A 45 5.31 3.45 1.92
N ILE A 46 4.61 4.03 2.90
CA ILE A 46 3.39 3.48 3.49
C ILE A 46 2.29 4.52 3.29
N VAL A 47 1.13 4.08 2.80
CA VAL A 47 -0.06 4.94 2.66
C VAL A 47 -1.01 4.64 3.82
N VAL A 48 -1.53 5.70 4.45
CA VAL A 48 -2.57 5.59 5.46
C VAL A 48 -3.91 6.07 4.88
N GLY A 49 -4.98 5.32 5.11
CA GLY A 49 -6.31 5.60 4.56
C GLY A 49 -7.44 5.40 5.56
N GLY A 50 -8.58 6.02 5.29
CA GLY A 50 -9.79 5.86 6.09
C GLY A 50 -10.60 4.61 5.71
N LEU A 51 -11.92 4.74 5.81
CA LEU A 51 -12.88 3.70 5.44
C LEU A 51 -12.98 3.53 3.91
N SER A 52 -13.29 2.30 3.47
CA SER A 52 -13.52 1.93 2.07
C SER A 52 -12.37 2.33 1.15
N TYR A 53 -11.12 2.16 1.60
CA TYR A 53 -9.96 2.49 0.79
C TYR A 53 -9.97 1.68 -0.52
N GLY A 54 -9.84 2.39 -1.64
CA GLY A 54 -9.93 1.79 -2.97
C GLY A 54 -11.34 1.75 -3.57
N GLN A 55 -12.29 2.51 -3.04
CA GLN A 55 -13.65 2.57 -3.59
C GLN A 55 -13.71 3.03 -5.05
N GLY A 56 -14.57 2.36 -5.80
CA GLY A 56 -14.93 2.70 -7.19
C GLY A 56 -14.38 1.70 -8.20
N SER A 57 -13.84 2.22 -9.31
CA SER A 57 -13.42 1.42 -10.46
C SER A 57 -12.33 0.40 -10.12
N SER A 58 -12.49 -0.84 -10.60
CA SER A 58 -11.50 -1.92 -10.49
C SER A 58 -10.31 -1.74 -11.45
N ARG A 59 -9.55 -0.64 -11.32
CA ARG A 59 -8.36 -0.39 -12.14
C ARG A 59 -7.10 -0.87 -11.42
N GLU A 60 -6.40 -1.82 -12.03
CA GLU A 60 -5.13 -2.35 -11.51
C GLU A 60 -4.05 -1.27 -11.38
N HIS A 61 -4.10 -0.22 -12.21
CA HIS A 61 -3.22 0.94 -12.12
C HIS A 61 -3.25 1.64 -10.77
N ALA A 62 -4.37 1.56 -10.04
CA ALA A 62 -4.48 2.08 -8.68
C ALA A 62 -3.63 1.29 -7.66
N ALA A 63 -3.05 0.15 -8.03
CA ALA A 63 -2.07 -0.57 -7.23
C ALA A 63 -0.69 -0.61 -7.92
N LEU A 64 -0.64 -0.80 -9.24
CA LEU A 64 0.59 -0.83 -10.04
C LEU A 64 1.40 0.47 -9.95
N CYS A 65 0.74 1.64 -10.03
CA CYS A 65 1.45 2.91 -9.99
C CYS A 65 1.98 3.25 -8.59
N PRO A 66 1.21 3.07 -7.49
CA PRO A 66 1.77 3.13 -6.14
C PRO A 66 2.95 2.17 -5.91
N MET A 67 2.85 0.93 -6.40
CA MET A 67 3.98 -0.02 -6.32
C MET A 67 5.22 0.52 -7.02
N TYR A 68 5.04 1.09 -8.22
CA TYR A 68 6.14 1.74 -8.95
C TYR A 68 6.75 2.90 -8.15
N LEU A 69 5.96 3.63 -7.35
CA LEU A 69 6.48 4.68 -6.46
C LEU A 69 7.05 4.13 -5.13
N GLY A 70 7.26 2.83 -5.00
CA GLY A 70 7.88 2.24 -3.81
C GLY A 70 6.94 2.08 -2.62
N VAL A 71 5.62 2.17 -2.82
CA VAL A 71 4.64 1.82 -1.78
C VAL A 71 4.73 0.33 -1.48
N LYS A 72 4.92 -0.03 -0.21
CA LYS A 72 5.03 -1.42 0.26
C LYS A 72 3.87 -1.86 1.14
N ALA A 73 3.19 -0.93 1.81
CA ALA A 73 1.99 -1.21 2.56
C ALA A 73 0.96 -0.10 2.42
N VAL A 74 -0.30 -0.48 2.56
CA VAL A 74 -1.41 0.46 2.82
C VAL A 74 -2.03 0.05 4.14
N ILE A 75 -2.13 0.98 5.08
CA ILE A 75 -2.84 0.79 6.35
C ILE A 75 -4.14 1.58 6.27
N ALA A 76 -5.29 0.93 6.34
CA ALA A 76 -6.59 1.59 6.24
C ALA A 76 -7.56 1.15 7.33
N GLN A 77 -8.64 1.91 7.56
CA GLN A 77 -9.70 1.45 8.46
C GLN A 77 -10.52 0.31 7.82
N SER A 78 -10.69 0.33 6.50
CA SER A 78 -11.24 -0.79 5.73
C SER A 78 -10.88 -0.68 4.24
N PHE A 79 -11.04 -1.78 3.50
CA PHE A 79 -10.73 -1.85 2.06
C PHE A 79 -11.93 -2.29 1.24
N GLU A 80 -12.00 -1.82 0.00
CA GLU A 80 -12.78 -2.51 -1.01
C GLU A 80 -12.10 -3.82 -1.46
N ARG A 81 -12.89 -4.90 -1.50
CA ARG A 81 -12.41 -6.27 -1.74
C ARG A 81 -11.53 -6.40 -2.99
N ILE A 82 -11.99 -5.82 -4.10
CA ILE A 82 -11.27 -5.93 -5.38
C ILE A 82 -9.97 -5.13 -5.35
N HIS A 83 -9.97 -3.96 -4.71
CA HIS A 83 -8.77 -3.16 -4.60
C HIS A 83 -7.71 -3.83 -3.71
N SER A 84 -8.13 -4.42 -2.58
CA SER A 84 -7.24 -5.21 -1.72
C SER A 84 -6.55 -6.35 -2.49
N ALA A 85 -7.29 -7.06 -3.36
CA ALA A 85 -6.72 -8.08 -4.22
C ALA A 85 -5.67 -7.53 -5.21
N ASN A 86 -5.92 -6.34 -5.78
CA ASN A 86 -4.94 -5.68 -6.66
C ASN A 86 -3.67 -5.27 -5.90
N LEU A 87 -3.79 -4.74 -4.67
CA LEU A 87 -2.63 -4.43 -3.83
C LEU A 87 -1.74 -5.66 -3.65
N VAL A 88 -2.35 -6.78 -3.27
CA VAL A 88 -1.63 -8.05 -3.10
C VAL A 88 -0.95 -8.49 -4.40
N ASN A 89 -1.63 -8.40 -5.54
CA ASN A 89 -1.05 -8.80 -6.83
C ASN A 89 0.24 -8.07 -7.18
N PHE A 90 0.37 -6.81 -6.74
CA PHE A 90 1.58 -6.00 -6.93
C PHE A 90 2.51 -5.98 -5.71
N GLY A 91 2.29 -6.86 -4.72
CA GLY A 91 3.17 -6.99 -3.56
C GLY A 91 3.04 -5.85 -2.55
N ILE A 92 1.94 -5.10 -2.60
CA ILE A 92 1.60 -4.10 -1.57
C ILE A 92 0.76 -4.80 -0.50
N LEU A 93 1.18 -4.69 0.75
CA LEU A 93 0.53 -5.33 1.90
C LEU A 93 -0.68 -4.49 2.38
N PRO A 94 -1.93 -4.97 2.24
CA PRO A 94 -3.10 -4.30 2.82
C PRO A 94 -3.24 -4.65 4.31
N LEU A 95 -3.25 -3.63 5.16
CA LEU A 95 -3.32 -3.74 6.61
C LEU A 95 -4.49 -2.94 7.14
N VAL A 96 -5.19 -3.50 8.12
CA VAL A 96 -6.36 -2.86 8.73
C VAL A 96 -6.03 -2.50 10.17
N PHE A 97 -6.28 -1.26 10.57
CA PHE A 97 -6.14 -0.84 11.96
C PHE A 97 -7.00 -1.74 12.88
N GLN A 98 -6.45 -2.16 14.03
CA GLN A 98 -7.26 -2.84 15.05
C GLN A 98 -8.10 -1.85 15.87
N SER A 99 -7.59 -0.63 16.08
CA SER A 99 -8.32 0.47 16.72
C SER A 99 -8.49 1.64 15.76
N GLU A 100 -9.68 2.21 15.69
CA GLU A 100 -9.93 3.44 14.92
C GLU A 100 -9.23 4.67 15.52
N GLU A 101 -8.84 4.61 16.79
CA GLU A 101 -8.10 5.69 17.44
C GLU A 101 -6.66 5.79 16.91
N ASP A 102 -6.04 4.64 16.61
CA ASP A 102 -4.68 4.60 16.06
C ASP A 102 -4.58 5.33 14.72
N TYR A 103 -5.63 5.24 13.89
CA TYR A 103 -5.72 5.97 12.62
C TYR A 103 -5.58 7.49 12.81
N LYS A 104 -6.12 8.04 13.90
CA LYS A 104 -6.07 9.49 14.20
C LYS A 104 -4.70 9.94 14.71
N ASN A 105 -3.87 9.00 15.16
CA ASN A 105 -2.56 9.28 15.76
C ASN A 105 -1.40 9.15 14.77
N VAL A 106 -1.67 8.76 13.51
CA VAL A 106 -0.67 8.68 12.45
C VAL A 106 -0.83 9.90 11.53
N ASP A 107 0.23 10.70 11.45
CA ASP A 107 0.28 11.89 10.60
C ASP A 107 1.08 11.62 9.33
N GLN A 108 0.88 12.48 8.33
CA GLN A 108 1.73 12.50 7.16
C GLN A 108 3.20 12.75 7.56
N ASP A 109 4.11 12.09 6.86
CA ASP A 109 5.57 12.13 7.08
C ASP A 109 6.05 11.47 8.39
N ASP A 110 5.17 10.80 9.15
CA ASP A 110 5.58 9.90 10.23
C ASP A 110 6.41 8.73 9.68
N GLN A 111 7.48 8.36 10.41
CA GLN A 111 8.31 7.20 10.09
C GLN A 111 7.71 5.96 10.73
N LEU A 112 7.19 5.06 9.88
CA LEU A 112 6.57 3.82 10.33
C LEU A 112 7.45 2.61 10.01
N GLU A 113 7.58 1.70 10.98
CA GLU A 113 8.31 0.45 10.83
C GLU A 113 7.37 -0.74 11.07
N ILE A 114 7.44 -1.74 10.17
CA ILE A 114 6.73 -3.01 10.29
C ILE A 114 7.76 -4.12 10.17
N THR A 115 7.93 -4.89 11.23
CA THR A 115 8.91 -6.00 11.29
C THR A 115 8.19 -7.34 11.42
N GLN A 116 8.94 -8.44 11.31
CA GLN A 116 8.46 -9.80 11.60
C GLN A 116 7.24 -10.24 10.77
N ILE A 117 7.14 -9.76 9.53
CA ILE A 117 5.99 -10.03 8.65
C ILE A 117 5.85 -11.54 8.37
N LYS A 118 6.96 -12.23 8.15
CA LYS A 118 6.96 -13.66 7.83
C LYS A 118 6.50 -14.50 9.02
N GLU A 119 7.02 -14.20 10.20
CA GLU A 119 6.70 -14.89 11.44
C GLU A 119 5.23 -14.68 11.82
N SER A 120 4.72 -13.46 11.66
CA SER A 120 3.29 -13.13 11.85
C SER A 120 2.41 -13.91 10.87
N PHE A 121 2.80 -13.99 9.59
CA PHE A 121 2.07 -14.77 8.57
C PHE A 121 2.01 -16.26 8.88
N GLU A 122 3.07 -16.84 9.44
CA GLU A 122 3.13 -18.25 9.84
C GLU A 122 2.22 -18.56 11.04
N LYS A 123 2.06 -17.60 11.97
CA LYS A 123 1.25 -17.76 13.18
C LYS A 123 -0.18 -17.24 13.06
N ASP A 124 -0.51 -16.55 11.97
CA ASP A 124 -1.79 -15.85 11.80
C ASP A 124 -2.05 -14.79 12.89
N GLU A 125 -1.00 -14.10 13.32
CA GLU A 125 -1.05 -13.08 14.37
C GLU A 125 -1.07 -11.66 13.78
N PRO A 126 -1.73 -10.68 14.44
CA PRO A 126 -1.65 -9.27 14.05
C PRO A 126 -0.21 -8.75 14.02
N LEU A 127 0.07 -7.82 13.12
CA LEU A 127 1.35 -7.12 13.04
C LEU A 127 1.38 -5.94 14.02
N THR A 128 2.58 -5.62 14.48
CA THR A 128 2.84 -4.38 15.21
C THR A 128 3.49 -3.38 14.26
N VAL A 129 2.96 -2.16 14.24
CA VAL A 129 3.54 -1.02 13.54
C VAL A 129 4.12 -0.08 14.58
N LYS A 130 5.40 0.27 14.43
CA LYS A 130 6.05 1.27 15.27
C LYS A 130 6.06 2.62 14.57
N ASN A 131 5.58 3.66 15.24
CA ASN A 131 5.75 5.03 14.81
C ASN A 131 7.01 5.60 15.48
N LEU A 132 8.10 5.67 14.72
CA LEU A 132 9.40 6.13 15.21
C LEU A 132 9.44 7.64 15.45
N THR A 133 8.58 8.41 14.78
CA THR A 133 8.49 9.87 14.95
C THR A 133 7.91 10.23 16.31
N LYS A 134 6.91 9.47 16.76
CA LYS A 134 6.12 9.77 17.96
C LYS A 134 6.33 8.79 19.12
N ASP A 135 7.19 7.81 18.94
CA ASP A 135 7.55 6.79 19.93
C ASP A 135 6.33 6.03 20.51
N PHE A 136 5.46 5.55 19.62
CA PHE A 136 4.35 4.67 20.00
C PHE A 136 4.17 3.52 19.02
N GLU A 137 3.46 2.49 19.46
CA GLU A 137 3.18 1.30 18.64
C GLU A 137 1.68 1.03 18.60
N PHE A 138 1.22 0.51 17.47
CA PHE A 138 -0.17 0.09 17.30
C PHE A 138 -0.26 -1.23 16.55
N ARG A 139 -1.41 -1.90 16.67
CA ARG A 139 -1.63 -3.20 16.05
C ARG A 139 -2.47 -3.07 14.79
N VAL A 140 -2.08 -3.83 13.78
CA VAL A 140 -2.81 -3.95 12.52
C VAL A 140 -3.03 -5.42 12.17
N LYS A 141 -4.17 -5.71 11.57
CA LYS A 141 -4.53 -7.05 11.09
C LYS A 141 -4.47 -7.09 9.56
N TYR A 142 -4.49 -8.29 9.01
CA TYR A 142 -4.60 -8.53 7.57
C TYR A 142 -5.60 -9.67 7.33
N GLU A 143 -6.23 -9.67 6.16
CA GLU A 143 -7.17 -10.73 5.74
C GLU A 143 -6.64 -11.35 4.44
N LEU A 144 -5.64 -12.23 4.58
CA LEU A 144 -4.92 -12.84 3.46
C LEU A 144 -5.01 -14.37 3.51
N SER A 145 -5.40 -14.98 2.41
CA SER A 145 -5.25 -16.43 2.21
C SER A 145 -3.77 -16.85 2.17
N GLY A 146 -3.50 -18.14 2.38
CA GLY A 146 -2.13 -18.69 2.30
C GLY A 146 -1.41 -18.34 0.99
N ARG A 147 -2.12 -18.40 -0.15
CA ARG A 147 -1.57 -17.98 -1.44
C ARG A 147 -1.25 -16.48 -1.47
N GLN A 148 -2.11 -15.63 -0.92
CA GLN A 148 -1.86 -14.18 -0.88
C GLN A 148 -0.66 -13.84 0.00
N LYS A 149 -0.48 -14.53 1.13
CA LYS A 149 0.73 -14.40 1.95
C LYS A 149 1.99 -14.75 1.14
N SER A 150 1.98 -15.85 0.39
CA SER A 150 3.10 -16.22 -0.48
C SER A 150 3.37 -15.18 -1.58
N ILE A 151 2.32 -14.59 -2.15
CA ILE A 151 2.45 -13.52 -3.15
C ILE A 151 3.14 -12.29 -2.54
N ILE A 152 2.72 -11.86 -1.34
CA ILE A 152 3.34 -10.72 -0.64
C ILE A 152 4.81 -11.00 -0.34
N LEU A 153 5.14 -12.17 0.21
CA LEU A 153 6.52 -12.55 0.54
C LEU A 153 7.43 -12.63 -0.70
N ALA A 154 6.87 -12.97 -1.87
CA ALA A 154 7.60 -12.95 -3.12
C ALA A 154 7.75 -11.54 -3.74
N GLY A 155 7.06 -10.53 -3.20
CA GLY A 155 7.03 -9.17 -3.74
C GLY A 155 6.05 -8.99 -4.91
N GLY A 156 5.02 -9.82 -5.01
CA GLY A 156 3.96 -9.73 -6.02
C GLY A 156 3.82 -11.00 -6.88
N THR A 157 2.71 -11.06 -7.62
CA THR A 157 2.30 -12.28 -8.35
C THR A 157 3.31 -12.64 -9.44
N LEU A 158 3.85 -11.65 -10.15
CA LEU A 158 4.85 -11.88 -11.20
C LEU A 158 6.15 -12.46 -10.62
N SER A 159 6.59 -11.95 -9.49
CA SER A 159 7.78 -12.44 -8.80
C SER A 159 7.58 -13.86 -8.28
N MET A 160 6.40 -14.17 -7.72
CA MET A 160 6.03 -15.52 -7.29
C MET A 160 6.04 -16.52 -8.45
N ILE A 161 5.55 -16.13 -9.64
CA ILE A 161 5.53 -17.00 -10.82
C ILE A 161 6.95 -17.23 -11.38
N LYS A 162 7.80 -16.21 -11.39
CA LYS A 162 9.20 -16.34 -11.84
C LYS A 162 10.05 -17.24 -10.95
N ASN A 163 9.72 -17.32 -9.66
CA ASN A 163 10.46 -18.08 -8.65
C ASN A 163 9.91 -19.51 -8.43
N LYS A 164 8.95 -19.96 -9.25
CA LYS A 164 8.46 -21.34 -9.28
C LYS A 164 9.21 -22.15 -10.34
#